data_AF-A0A3D5UU89-F1
#
_entry.id   AF-A0A3D5UU89-F1
#
_cell.length_a   1.000
_cell.length_b   1.000
_cell.length_c   1.000
_cell.angle_alpha   90.00
_cell.angle_beta   90.00
_cell.angle_gamma   90.00
#
_symmetry.space_group_name_H-M   'P 1'
#
loop_
_entity.id
_entity.type
_entity.pdbx_description
1 polymer ?
#
loop_
_entity_poly.entity_id
_entity_poly.type
_entity_poly.pdbx_seq_one_letter_code
_entity_poly.pdbx_strand_id
1 'polypeptide(L)'
;VQAAGLQGQSWEYTVFQGDEANAFVLPGGKVGFYEGIFKRMENDDQLATVLGHEIGHVAAHHSAERYSQQMATGFGMQAAQVALQAGDVSGAGTIAAILGA
;
A
#
# COMPACT_ATOMS: atom_id res chain seq x y z
N VAL A 1 4.31 -14.21 -11.07
CA VAL A 1 3.17 -14.38 -10.12
C VAL A 1 3.20 -15.69 -9.35
N GLN A 2 3.46 -16.84 -9.98
CA GLN A 2 3.46 -18.17 -9.33
C GLN A 2 4.45 -18.29 -8.16
N ALA A 3 5.65 -17.71 -8.32
CA ALA A 3 6.68 -17.65 -7.28
C ALA A 3 6.24 -16.87 -6.03
N ALA A 4 5.25 -15.98 -6.14
CA ALA A 4 4.72 -15.19 -5.03
C ALA A 4 3.64 -15.93 -4.23
N GLY A 5 3.38 -17.22 -4.49
CA GLY A 5 2.37 -18.01 -3.79
C GLY A 5 0.91 -17.67 -4.19
N LEU A 6 0.70 -16.77 -5.14
CA LEU A 6 -0.62 -16.33 -5.61
C LEU A 6 -1.20 -17.29 -6.67
N GLN A 7 -1.05 -18.60 -6.44
CA GLN A 7 -1.52 -19.64 -7.35
C GLN A 7 -3.05 -19.70 -7.35
N GLY A 8 -3.68 -19.75 -8.53
CA GLY A 8 -5.15 -19.81 -8.66
C GLY A 8 -5.86 -18.45 -8.77
N GLN A 9 -5.11 -17.35 -8.69
CA GLN A 9 -5.64 -16.01 -8.94
C GLN A 9 -5.71 -15.73 -10.45
N SER A 10 -6.84 -15.22 -10.93
CA SER A 10 -6.98 -14.73 -12.31
C SER A 10 -6.26 -13.39 -12.45
N TRP A 11 -5.43 -13.27 -13.48
CA TRP A 11 -4.67 -12.05 -13.76
C TRP A 11 -5.23 -11.34 -14.99
N GLU A 12 -5.40 -10.02 -14.87
CA GLU A 12 -5.80 -9.14 -15.96
C GLU A 12 -4.77 -8.01 -16.07
N TYR A 13 -4.35 -7.74 -17.30
CA TYR A 13 -3.30 -6.78 -17.61
C TYR A 13 -3.88 -5.71 -18.53
N THR A 14 -3.69 -4.45 -18.14
CA THR A 14 -4.14 -3.30 -18.93
C THR A 14 -3.01 -2.32 -19.10
N VAL A 15 -2.83 -1.84 -20.33
CA VAL A 15 -1.94 -0.73 -20.65
C VAL A 15 -2.77 0.53 -20.84
N PHE A 16 -2.43 1.57 -20.09
CA PHE A 16 -3.03 2.89 -20.13
C PHE A 16 -2.15 3.81 -20.96
N GLN A 17 -2.78 4.62 -21.82
CA GLN A 17 -2.10 5.70 -22.52
C GLN A 17 -1.64 6.75 -21.51
N GLY A 18 -0.39 7.22 -21.66
CA GLY A 18 0.21 8.20 -20.77
C GLY A 18 1.74 8.10 -20.76
N ASP A 19 2.41 9.25 -20.61
CA ASP A 19 3.87 9.35 -20.59
C ASP A 19 4.49 9.09 -19.20
N GLU A 20 3.65 8.81 -18.21
CA GLU A 20 4.07 8.50 -16.86
C GLU A 20 4.85 7.19 -16.80
N ALA A 21 6.03 7.22 -16.18
CA ALA A 21 6.82 6.03 -15.91
C ALA A 21 6.26 5.29 -14.68
N ASN A 22 5.11 4.62 -14.84
CA ASN A 22 4.40 3.99 -13.73
C ASN A 22 3.78 2.62 -14.08
N ALA A 23 3.72 1.75 -13.08
CA ALA A 23 3.02 0.47 -13.10
C ALA A 23 2.48 0.17 -11.69
N PHE A 24 1.40 -0.59 -11.59
CA PHE A 24 0.82 -0.96 -10.29
C PHE A 24 0.13 -2.31 -10.36
N VAL A 25 0.04 -2.98 -9.21
CA VAL A 25 -0.69 -4.23 -9.03
C VAL A 25 -1.68 -4.07 -7.89
N LEU A 26 -2.92 -4.47 -8.12
CA LEU A 26 -3.98 -4.45 -7.12
C LEU A 26 -4.27 -5.87 -6.59
N PRO A 27 -4.74 -5.99 -5.33
CA PRO A 27 -5.33 -7.23 -4.85
C PRO A 27 -6.43 -7.72 -5.81
N GLY A 28 -6.49 -9.03 -6.04
CA GLY A 28 -7.45 -9.62 -6.99
C GLY A 28 -6.95 -9.70 -8.45
N GLY A 29 -5.69 -9.34 -8.71
CA GLY A 29 -4.98 -9.77 -9.93
C GLY A 29 -5.08 -8.79 -11.08
N LYS A 30 -5.41 -7.53 -10.78
CA LYS A 30 -5.40 -6.46 -11.77
C LYS A 30 -4.03 -5.83 -11.81
N VAL A 31 -3.46 -5.74 -13.01
CA VAL A 31 -2.14 -5.15 -13.28
C VAL A 31 -2.32 -4.01 -14.26
N GLY A 32 -1.79 -2.85 -13.92
CA GLY A 32 -1.81 -1.66 -14.75
C GLY A 32 -0.41 -1.21 -15.13
N PHE A 33 -0.22 -0.82 -16.38
CA PHE A 33 1.00 -0.17 -16.87
C PHE A 33 0.63 1.12 -17.59
N TYR A 34 1.40 2.18 -17.40
CA TYR A 34 1.35 3.37 -18.26
C TYR A 34 2.40 3.22 -19.37
N GLU A 35 2.08 3.64 -20.61
CA GLU A 35 3.01 3.53 -21.75
C GLU A 35 4.41 4.11 -21.47
N GLY A 36 4.48 5.18 -20.68
CA GLY A 36 5.72 5.83 -20.26
C GLY A 36 6.70 4.92 -19.50
N ILE A 37 6.23 3.86 -18.82
CA ILE A 37 7.12 2.93 -18.11
C ILE A 37 7.99 2.16 -19.09
N PHE A 38 7.46 1.78 -20.25
CA PHE A 38 8.18 0.98 -21.25
C PHE A 38 9.28 1.78 -21.93
N LYS A 39 9.14 3.12 -22.00
CA LYS A 39 10.20 4.02 -22.51
C LYS A 39 11.45 4.02 -21.62
N ARG A 40 11.35 3.50 -20.39
CA ARG A 40 12.47 3.36 -19.44
C ARG A 40 13.06 1.96 -19.40
N MET A 41 12.48 1.02 -20.16
CA MET A 41 12.87 -0.39 -20.13
C MET A 41 13.57 -0.77 -21.43
N GLU A 42 14.70 -1.47 -21.30
CA GLU A 42 15.50 -1.95 -22.43
C GLU A 42 15.21 -3.42 -22.76
N ASN A 43 14.68 -4.17 -21.79
CA ASN A 43 14.42 -5.59 -21.91
C ASN A 43 13.33 -6.07 -20.92
N ASP A 44 12.90 -7.31 -21.13
CA ASP A 44 11.84 -7.95 -20.34
C ASP A 44 12.25 -8.20 -18.88
N ASP A 45 13.54 -8.30 -18.57
CA ASP A 45 14.01 -8.51 -17.19
C ASP A 45 13.73 -7.28 -16.31
N GLN A 46 13.85 -6.08 -16.88
CA GLN A 46 13.52 -4.84 -16.19
C GLN A 46 12.00 -4.72 -15.95
N LEU A 47 11.18 -5.13 -16.91
CA LEU A 47 9.73 -5.24 -16.73
C LEU A 47 9.37 -6.26 -15.65
N ALA A 48 10.00 -7.44 -15.68
CA ALA A 48 9.80 -8.49 -14.69
C ALA A 48 10.21 -8.03 -13.28
N THR A 49 11.24 -7.20 -13.17
CA THR A 49 11.68 -6.61 -11.89
C THR A 49 10.62 -5.68 -11.30
N VAL A 50 10.10 -4.74 -12.10
CA VAL A 50 9.02 -3.84 -11.66
C VAL A 50 7.77 -4.64 -11.30
N LEU A 51 7.33 -5.55 -12.17
CA LEU A 51 6.18 -6.39 -11.90
C LEU A 51 6.37 -7.25 -10.63
N GLY A 52 7.58 -7.77 -10.42
CA GLY A 52 7.95 -8.53 -9.22
C GLY A 52 7.88 -7.68 -7.95
N HIS A 53 8.37 -6.44 -7.99
CA HIS A 53 8.27 -5.47 -6.90
C HIS A 53 6.80 -5.20 -6.52
N GLU A 54 5.97 -4.89 -7.53
CA GLU A 54 4.56 -4.58 -7.31
C GLU A 54 3.75 -5.79 -6.80
N ILE A 55 4.02 -7.00 -7.34
CA ILE A 55 3.42 -8.24 -6.81
C ILE A 55 3.88 -8.48 -5.38
N GLY A 56 5.14 -8.17 -5.05
CA GLY A 56 5.68 -8.29 -3.69
C GLY A 56 4.88 -7.45 -2.69
N HIS A 57 4.50 -6.22 -3.05
CA HIS A 57 3.62 -5.39 -2.21
C HIS A 57 2.26 -6.02 -1.95
N VAL A 58 1.67 -6.66 -2.97
CA VAL A 58 0.38 -7.34 -2.82
C VAL A 58 0.51 -8.60 -1.98
N ALA A 59 1.53 -9.42 -2.24
CA ALA A 59 1.78 -10.65 -1.48
C ALA A 59 2.06 -10.36 0.00
N ALA A 60 2.73 -9.24 0.31
CA ALA A 60 3.00 -8.78 1.67
C ALA A 60 1.85 -7.99 2.30
N HIS A 61 0.73 -7.77 1.59
CA HIS A 61 -0.42 -6.99 2.06
C HIS A 61 -0.10 -5.55 2.53
N HIS A 62 0.96 -4.91 2.00
CA HIS A 62 1.41 -3.58 2.47
C HIS A 62 0.32 -2.50 2.41
N SER A 63 -0.55 -2.51 1.41
CA SER A 63 -1.64 -1.53 1.31
C SER A 63 -2.69 -1.73 2.40
N ALA A 64 -3.01 -2.98 2.75
CA ALA A 64 -3.94 -3.27 3.84
C ALA A 64 -3.30 -2.92 5.20
N GLU A 65 -2.02 -3.25 5.39
CA GLU A 65 -1.28 -2.89 6.59
C GLU A 65 -1.25 -1.37 6.80
N ARG A 66 -0.86 -0.59 5.79
CA ARG A 66 -0.85 0.88 5.86
C ARG A 66 -2.23 1.45 6.21
N TYR A 67 -3.29 0.91 5.62
CA TYR A 67 -4.66 1.33 5.94
C TYR A 67 -5.04 1.00 7.40
N SER A 68 -4.72 -0.21 7.87
CA SER A 68 -4.94 -0.60 9.27
C SER A 68 -4.18 0.29 10.25
N GLN A 69 -2.92 0.63 9.95
CA GLN A 69 -2.11 1.55 10.76
C GLN A 69 -2.75 2.95 10.83
N GLN A 70 -3.24 3.47 9.69
CA GLN A 70 -3.94 4.76 9.63
C GLN A 70 -5.23 4.74 10.46
N MET A 71 -6.05 3.70 10.33
CA MET A 71 -7.27 3.56 11.13
C MET A 71 -6.96 3.46 12.63
N ALA A 72 -5.99 2.63 13.01
CA ALA A 72 -5.59 2.47 14.41
C ALA A 72 -5.12 3.80 15.01
N THR A 73 -4.32 4.56 14.26
CA THR A 73 -3.87 5.91 14.66
C THR A 73 -5.06 6.86 14.80
N GLY A 74 -5.98 6.86 13.82
CA GLY A 74 -7.20 7.67 13.86
C GLY A 74 -8.09 7.37 15.06
N PHE A 75 -8.33 6.09 15.36
CA PHE A 75 -9.10 5.68 16.54
C PHE A 75 -8.37 6.01 17.85
N GLY A 76 -7.05 5.83 17.91
CA GLY A 76 -6.25 6.22 19.06
C GLY A 76 -6.38 7.71 19.37
N MET A 77 -6.33 8.57 18.35
CA MET A 77 -6.53 10.02 18.51
C MET A 77 -7.95 10.36 18.99
N GLN A 78 -8.98 9.71 18.44
CA GLN A 78 -10.36 9.94 18.87
C GLN A 78 -10.58 9.52 20.33
N ALA A 79 -10.09 8.35 20.72
CA ALA A 79 -10.19 7.86 22.10
C ALA A 79 -9.43 8.78 23.08
N ALA A 80 -8.24 9.24 22.70
CA ALA A 80 -7.48 10.25 23.44
C ALA A 80 -8.28 11.54 23.65
N GLN A 81 -8.93 12.04 22.60
CA GLN A 81 -9.73 13.26 22.68
C GLN A 81 -10.93 13.11 23.63
N VAL A 82 -11.61 11.95 23.59
CA VAL A 82 -12.72 11.64 24.53
C VAL A 82 -12.21 11.58 25.97
N ALA A 83 -11.07 10.93 26.22
CA ALA A 83 -10.49 10.83 27.55
C ALA A 83 -10.10 12.21 28.12
N LEU A 84 -9.53 13.09 27.31
CA LEU A 84 -9.24 14.48 27.70
C LEU A 84 -10.51 15.26 28.08
N GLN A 85 -11.58 15.10 27.31
CA GLN A 85 -12.87 15.76 27.59
C GLN A 85 -13.54 15.21 28.86
N ALA A 86 -13.34 13.93 29.16
CA ALA A 86 -13.88 13.27 30.34
C ALA A 86 -13.14 13.61 31.66
N GLY A 87 -12.00 14.33 31.59
CA GLY A 87 -11.27 14.83 32.76
C GLY A 87 -10.42 13.78 33.50
N ASP A 88 -10.33 12.55 33.00
CA ASP A 88 -9.57 11.46 33.62
C ASP A 88 -8.15 11.39 33.02
N VAL A 89 -7.23 12.18 33.58
CA VAL A 89 -5.87 12.39 33.03
C VAL A 89 -4.91 11.27 33.48
N SER A 90 -5.24 10.03 33.13
CA SER A 90 -4.31 8.87 33.17
C SER A 90 -3.56 8.69 31.84
N GLY A 91 -4.01 9.35 30.75
CA GLY A 91 -3.51 9.12 29.39
C GLY A 91 -2.51 10.14 28.84
N ALA A 92 -2.02 11.11 29.64
CA ALA A 92 -1.17 12.20 29.15
C ALA A 92 0.09 11.73 28.41
N GLY A 93 0.68 10.60 28.82
CA GLY A 93 1.82 9.98 28.14
C GLY A 93 1.49 9.40 26.77
N THR A 94 0.32 8.75 26.62
CA THR A 94 -0.16 8.20 25.34
C THR A 94 -0.50 9.32 24.36
N ILE A 95 -1.06 10.42 24.85
CA ILE A 95 -1.44 11.58 24.03
C ILE A 95 -0.19 12.32 23.54
N ALA A 96 0.81 12.50 24.40
CA ALA A 96 2.09 13.09 24.02
C ALA A 96 2.85 12.22 23.00
N ALA A 97 2.76 10.89 23.10
CA ALA A 97 3.39 9.98 22.16
C ALA A 97 2.72 9.99 20.76
N ILE A 98 1.40 10.18 20.69
CA ILE A 98 0.66 10.25 19.41
C ILE A 98 0.83 11.62 18.74
N LEU A 99 0.89 12.72 19.50
CA LEU A 99 1.04 14.07 18.97
C LEU A 99 2.51 14.46 18.66
N GLY A 100 3.47 13.69 19.20
CA GLY A 100 4.91 13.91 19.00
C GLY A 100 5.58 12.98 17.99
N ALA A 101 4.84 12.06 17.36
CA ALA A 101 5.30 11.13 16.33
C ALA A 101 4.84 11.54 14.93
#